data_AF-A0A433MX39-F1
#
_entry.id   AF-A0A433MX39-F1
#
_cell.length_a   1.000
_cell.length_b   1.000
_cell.length_c   1.000
_cell.angle_alpha   90.00
_cell.angle_beta   90.00
_cell.angle_gamma   90.00
#
_symmetry.space_group_name_H-M   'P 1'
#
loop_
_entity.id
_entity.type
_entity.pdbx_description
1 polymer ?
#
loop_
_entity_poly.entity_id
_entity_poly.type
_entity_poly.pdbx_seq_one_letter_code
_entity_poly.pdbx_strand_id
1 'polypeptide(L)' 'MPYTTEEGGRLNNFAREPKVYQAEPPTQQQKRNYIFLGIAAMVLVGGLVFVAFSVSNLS' A
#
# COMPACT_ATOMS: atom_id res chain seq x y z
N MET A 1 27.14 10.60 -8.70
CA MET A 1 26.20 10.64 -7.57
C MET A 1 25.33 11.90 -7.73
N PRO A 2 24.19 12.07 -7.04
CA PRO A 2 23.25 13.13 -7.33
C PRO A 2 23.73 14.46 -6.73
N TYR A 3 24.84 14.98 -7.23
CA TYR A 3 25.29 16.33 -6.94
C TYR A 3 24.69 17.25 -8.00
N THR A 4 24.06 18.32 -7.56
CA THR A 4 23.76 19.47 -8.41
C THR A 4 24.98 20.39 -8.41
N THR A 5 25.26 21.04 -9.54
CA THR A 5 26.19 22.17 -9.58
C THR A 5 25.42 23.40 -9.06
N GLU A 6 25.91 24.04 -8.00
CA GLU A 6 25.42 25.38 -7.65
C GLU A 6 25.75 26.37 -8.78
N GLU A 7 25.02 27.49 -8.91
CA GLU A 7 25.28 28.53 -9.94
C GLU A 7 26.74 29.02 -9.96
N GLY A 8 27.48 28.89 -8.85
CA GLY A 8 28.91 29.18 -8.72
C GLY A 8 29.86 28.03 -9.09
N GLY A 9 29.39 26.93 -9.68
CA GLY A 9 30.22 25.81 -10.15
C GLY A 9 30.76 24.88 -9.06
N ARG A 10 30.32 25.04 -7.80
CA ARG A 10 30.73 24.19 -6.67
C ARG A 10 29.83 22.96 -6.55
N LEU A 11 30.43 21.85 -6.10
CA LEU A 11 29.72 20.61 -5.84
C LEU A 11 28.80 20.80 -4.62
N ASN A 12 27.50 20.63 -4.83
CA ASN A 12 26.53 20.69 -3.75
C ASN A 12 26.48 19.33 -3.02
N ASN A 13 26.74 19.33 -1.70
CA ASN A 13 26.66 18.16 -0.83
C ASN A 13 25.43 18.17 0.10
N PHE A 14 24.42 18.98 -0.21
CA PHE A 14 23.14 18.97 0.48
C PHE A 14 22.29 17.78 0.01
N ALA A 15 21.50 17.23 0.93
CA ALA A 15 20.56 16.18 0.60
C ALA A 15 19.52 16.70 -0.41
N ARG A 16 19.28 15.94 -1.49
CA ARG A 16 18.23 16.25 -2.45
C ARG A 16 16.88 16.15 -1.73
N GLU A 17 16.09 17.23 -1.76
CA GLU A 17 14.75 17.19 -1.20
C GLU A 17 13.94 16.06 -1.84
N PRO A 18 13.29 15.21 -1.03
CA PRO A 18 12.44 14.15 -1.56
C PRO A 18 11.29 14.80 -2.32
N LYS A 19 10.92 14.21 -3.46
CA LYS A 19 9.69 14.62 -4.16
C LYS A 19 8.51 14.29 -3.25
N VAL A 20 7.98 15.31 -2.59
CA VAL A 20 6.78 15.17 -1.76
C VAL A 20 5.57 15.21 -2.70
N TYR A 21 4.70 14.20 -2.61
CA TYR A 21 3.43 14.17 -3.33
C TYR A 21 2.29 14.24 -2.32
N GLN A 22 1.25 15.00 -2.66
CA GLN A 22 0.04 15.05 -1.85
C GLN A 22 -0.77 13.78 -2.09
N ALA A 23 -1.27 13.18 -1.01
CA ALA A 23 -2.19 12.06 -1.13
C ALA A 23 -3.53 12.58 -1.68
N GLU A 24 -3.99 11.99 -2.78
CA GLU A 24 -5.32 12.24 -3.32
C GLU A 24 -6.35 11.31 -2.65
N PRO A 25 -7.59 11.79 -2.44
CA PRO A 25 -8.66 10.92 -1.97
C PRO A 25 -8.94 9.83 -3.02
N PRO A 26 -9.43 8.65 -2.59
CA PRO A 26 -9.70 7.56 -3.52
C PRO A 26 -10.78 7.92 -4.53
N THR A 27 -10.57 7.54 -5.78
CA THR A 27 -11.54 7.68 -6.87
C THR A 27 -12.74 6.75 -6.65
N GLN A 28 -13.86 7.01 -7.34
CA GLN A 28 -15.04 6.15 -7.26
C GLN A 28 -14.75 4.70 -7.69
N GLN A 29 -13.86 4.50 -8.65
CA GLN A 29 -13.41 3.16 -9.06
C GLN A 29 -12.59 2.48 -7.96
N GLN A 30 -11.66 3.20 -7.32
CA GLN A 30 -10.87 2.67 -6.20
C GLN A 30 -11.77 2.27 -5.02
N LYS A 31 -12.76 3.11 -4.66
CA LYS A 31 -13.74 2.78 -3.61
C LYS A 31 -14.49 1.49 -3.92
N ARG A 32 -14.95 1.30 -5.16
CA ARG A 32 -15.61 0.06 -5.59
C ARG A 32 -14.66 -1.15 -5.49
N ASN A 33 -13.41 -1.00 -5.89
CA ASN A 33 -12.42 -2.07 -5.76
C ASN A 33 -12.15 -2.42 -4.30
N TYR A 34 -12.13 -1.45 -3.39
CA TYR A 34 -11.97 -1.71 -1.95
C TYR A 34 -13.12 -2.52 -1.37
N ILE A 35 -14.35 -2.32 -1.85
CA ILE A 35 -15.50 -3.15 -1.45
C ILE A 35 -15.26 -4.60 -1.89
N PHE A 36 -14.85 -4.82 -3.15
CA PHE A 36 -14.55 -6.17 -3.63
C PHE A 36 -13.39 -6.83 -2.86
N LEU A 37 -12.34 -6.08 -2.56
CA LEU A 37 -11.23 -6.57 -1.73
C LEU A 37 -11.69 -6.93 -0.31
N GLY A 38 -12.55 -6.12 0.29
CA GLY A 38 -13.14 -6.41 1.60
C GLY A 38 -13.98 -7.68 1.59
N ILE A 39 -14.81 -7.88 0.58
CA ILE A 39 -15.60 -9.10 0.39
C ILE A 39 -14.67 -10.32 0.22
N ALA A 40 -13.67 -10.21 -0.65
CA ALA A 40 -12.72 -11.30 -0.89
C ALA A 40 -11.96 -11.68 0.38
N ALA A 41 -11.51 -10.69 1.16
CA ALA A 41 -10.86 -10.92 2.44
C ALA A 41 -11.78 -11.61 3.46
N MET A 42 -13.03 -11.16 3.58
CA MET A 42 -14.02 -11.78 4.47
C MET A 42 -14.31 -13.24 4.10
N VAL A 43 -14.49 -13.53 2.80
CA VAL A 43 -14.72 -14.90 2.31
C VAL A 43 -13.51 -15.78 2.60
N LEU A 44 -12.29 -15.29 2.35
CA LEU A 44 -11.07 -16.04 2.60
C LEU A 44 -10.91 -16.35 4.09
N VAL A 45 -10.97 -15.34 4.95
CA VAL A 45 -10.80 -15.52 6.40
C VAL A 45 -11.93 -16.38 6.97
N GLY A 46 -13.18 -16.12 6.60
CA GLY A 46 -14.33 -16.91 7.04
C GLY A 46 -14.25 -18.36 6.58
N GLY A 47 -13.82 -18.60 5.35
CA GLY A 47 -13.60 -19.95 4.82
C GLY A 47 -12.51 -20.71 5.57
N LEU A 48 -11.39 -20.05 5.89
CA LEU A 48 -10.32 -20.66 6.69
C LEU A 48 -10.78 -21.01 8.10
N VAL A 49 -11.51 -20.10 8.77
CA VAL A 49 -12.09 -20.36 10.10
C VAL A 49 -13.09 -21.51 10.04
N PHE A 50 -13.94 -21.55 9.02
CA PHE A 50 -14.90 -22.63 8.81
C PHE A 50 -14.18 -23.98 8.67
N VAL A 51 -13.18 -24.07 7.79
CA VAL A 51 -12.39 -25.30 7.60
C VAL A 51 -11.73 -25.74 8.90
N ALA A 52 -11.07 -24.81 9.61
CA ALA A 52 -10.41 -25.11 10.88
C ALA A 52 -11.39 -25.64 11.94
N PHE A 53 -12.56 -25.02 12.05
CA PHE A 53 -13.62 -25.45 12.97
C PHE A 53 -14.21 -26.81 12.59
N SER A 54 -14.49 -27.04 11.30
CA SER A 54 -15.07 -28.30 10.84
C SER A 54 -14.14 -29.47 11.15
N VAL A 55 -12.84 -29.33 10.88
CA VAL A 55 -11.86 -30.39 11.14
C VAL A 55 -11.62 -30.60 12.63
N SER A 56 -11.63 -29.55 13.45
CA SER A 56 -11.36 -29.68 14.88
C SER A 56 -12.49 -30.36 15.68
N ASN A 57 -13.73 -30.27 15.22
CA ASN A 57 -14.90 -30.87 15.90
C ASN A 57 -15.27 -32.27 15.36
N LEU A 58 -14.52 -32.80 14.39
CA LEU A 58 -14.71 -34.14 13.83
C LEU A 58 -13.99 -35.25 14.63
N SER A 59 -13.58 -34.98 15.87
CA SER A 59 -12.97 -35.96 16.81
C SER A 59 -14.01 -36.73 17.62
#